data_AF-A0AAW4E665-F1
#
_entry.id   AF-A0AAW4E665-F1
#
_cell.length_a   1.000
_cell.length_b   1.000
_cell.length_c   1.000
_cell.angle_alpha   90.00
_cell.angle_beta   90.00
_cell.angle_gamma   90.00
#
_symmetry.space_group_name_H-M   'P 1'
#
loop_
_entity.id
_entity.type
_entity.pdbx_description
1 polymer ?
#
loop_
_entity_poly.entity_id
_entity_poly.type
_entity_poly.pdbx_seq_one_letter_code
_entity_poly.pdbx_strand_id
1 'polypeptide(L)' 'MLKDYRCGQCKKLLLRMGDYTELQIKCPRCGTLNHVKAVSLELSPLSDRGTAASLLPPTTI' A
#
# COMPACT_ATOMS: atom_id res chain seq x y z
N MET A 1 -0.56 -3.78 -15.24
CA MET A 1 -1.44 -4.94 -15.53
C MET A 1 -2.31 -5.20 -14.32
N LEU A 2 -3.63 -5.40 -14.49
CA LEU A 2 -4.54 -5.64 -13.37
C LEU A 2 -4.45 -7.11 -12.92
N LYS A 3 -4.57 -7.35 -11.60
CA LYS A 3 -4.59 -8.68 -10.98
C LYS A 3 -6.00 -9.06 -10.55
N ASP A 4 -6.38 -10.31 -10.79
CA ASP A 4 -7.64 -10.88 -10.31
C ASP A 4 -7.61 -10.99 -8.77
N TYR A 5 -8.59 -10.39 -8.10
CA TYR A 5 -8.83 -10.58 -6.67
C TYR A 5 -10.09 -11.41 -6.47
N ARG A 6 -9.94 -12.54 -5.79
CA ARG A 6 -11.00 -13.53 -5.57
C ARG A 6 -11.34 -13.64 -4.10
N CYS A 7 -12.61 -13.92 -3.83
CA CYS A 7 -13.07 -14.14 -2.47
C CYS A 7 -12.30 -15.30 -1.82
N GLY A 8 -11.80 -15.09 -0.60
CA GLY A 8 -11.08 -16.10 0.17
C GLY A 8 -11.91 -17.36 0.40
N GLN A 9 -13.23 -17.21 0.57
CA GLN A 9 -14.15 -18.29 0.89
C GLN A 9 -14.70 -19.03 -0.35
N CYS A 10 -15.45 -18.34 -1.23
CA CYS A 10 -16.15 -18.99 -2.34
C CYS A 10 -15.46 -18.86 -3.71
N LYS A 11 -14.24 -18.30 -3.74
CA LYS A 11 -13.40 -18.09 -4.95
C LYS A 11 -14.04 -17.25 -6.07
N LYS A 12 -15.19 -16.62 -5.82
CA LYS A 12 -15.81 -15.65 -6.74
C LYS A 12 -14.80 -14.54 -7.06
N LEU A 13 -14.64 -14.21 -8.35
CA LEU A 13 -13.96 -12.98 -8.75
C LEU A 13 -14.71 -11.77 -8.21
N LEU A 14 -14.04 -10.99 -7.38
CA LEU A 14 -14.60 -9.78 -6.77
C LEU A 14 -14.27 -8.56 -7.62
N LEU A 15 -13.04 -8.47 -8.12
CA LEU A 15 -12.53 -7.32 -8.86
C LEU A 15 -11.20 -7.66 -9.55
N ARG A 16 -10.81 -6.80 -10.48
CA ARG A 16 -9.46 -6.74 -11.05
C ARG A 16 -8.81 -5.44 -10.57
N MET A 17 -7.76 -5.54 -9.77
CA MET A 17 -7.11 -4.39 -9.14
C MET A 17 -5.72 -4.12 -9.72
N GLY A 18 -5.39 -2.83 -9.85
CA GLY A 18 -4.02 -2.37 -10.02
C GLY A 18 -3.32 -2.30 -8.67
N ASP A 19 -2.48 -1.30 -8.47
CA ASP A 19 -1.85 -1.06 -7.17
C ASP A 19 -2.87 -0.48 -6.17
N TYR A 20 -2.76 -0.91 -4.92
CA TYR A 20 -3.65 -0.51 -3.82
C TYR A 20 -2.86 -0.57 -2.52
N THR A 21 -3.16 0.32 -1.57
CA THR A 21 -2.60 0.26 -0.23
C THR A 21 -3.42 -0.68 0.66
N GLU A 22 -4.74 -0.57 0.58
CA GLU A 22 -5.70 -1.35 1.37
C GLU A 22 -7.06 -1.39 0.67
N LEU A 23 -7.74 -2.54 0.77
CA LEU A 23 -9.07 -2.73 0.20
C LEU A 23 -9.92 -3.65 1.09
N GLN A 24 -11.15 -3.23 1.39
CA GLN A 24 -12.18 -4.06 2.03
C GLN A 24 -13.39 -4.19 1.10
N ILE A 25 -13.85 -5.42 0.88
CA ILE A 25 -15.02 -5.69 0.04
C ILE A 25 -15.82 -6.89 0.53
N LYS A 26 -17.14 -6.73 0.62
CA LYS A 26 -18.07 -7.82 0.91
C LYS A 26 -18.31 -8.65 -0.34
N CYS A 27 -18.20 -9.98 -0.24
CA CYS A 27 -18.55 -10.87 -1.33
C CYS A 27 -20.07 -10.88 -1.53
N PRO A 28 -20.60 -10.50 -2.71
CA PRO A 28 -22.04 -10.51 -2.95
C PRO A 28 -22.64 -11.92 -3.01
N ARG A 29 -21.80 -12.96 -3.11
CA ARG A 29 -22.24 -14.37 -3.17
C ARG A 29 -22.37 -15.01 -1.79
N CYS A 30 -21.32 -14.95 -0.97
CA CYS A 30 -21.28 -15.65 0.32
C CYS A 30 -21.27 -14.71 1.54
N GLY A 31 -21.29 -13.40 1.34
CA GLY A 31 -21.33 -12.41 2.42
C GLY A 31 -20.02 -12.20 3.17
N THR A 32 -18.98 -13.02 2.94
CA THR A 32 -17.65 -12.85 3.56
C THR A 32 -17.11 -11.44 3.30
N LEU A 33 -16.69 -10.74 4.36
CA LEU A 33 -15.94 -9.50 4.24
C LEU A 33 -14.47 -9.85 3.97
N ASN A 34 -13.98 -9.50 2.79
CA ASN A 34 -12.60 -9.78 2.39
C ASN A 34 -11.78 -8.50 2.60
N HIS A 35 -10.59 -8.65 3.16
CA HIS A 35 -9.66 -7.55 3.44
C HIS A 35 -8.28 -7.91 2.89
N VAL A 36 -7.68 -6.99 2.15
CA VAL A 36 -6.35 -7.17 1.57
C VAL A 36 -5.55 -5.88 1.70
N LYS A 37 -4.25 -6.02 1.97
CA LYS A 37 -3.27 -4.94 2.06
C LYS A 37 -2.15 -5.16 1.06
N ALA A 38 -1.49 -4.08 0.64
CA ALA A 38 -0.26 -4.19 -0.12
C ALA A 38 0.77 -5.04 0.61
N VAL A 39 1.60 -5.77 -0.14
CA VAL A 39 2.72 -6.55 0.42
C VAL A 39 3.76 -5.64 1.07
N SER A 40 3.93 -4.43 0.52
CA SER A 40 4.73 -3.36 1.10
C SER A 40 3.99 -2.04 0.94
N LEU A 41 4.09 -1.19 1.96
CA LEU A 41 3.79 0.22 1.78
C LEU A 41 4.94 0.77 0.92
N GLU A 42 4.64 1.26 -0.28
CA GLU A 42 5.61 2.11 -0.98
C GLU A 42 5.96 3.25 -0.02
N LEU A 43 7.26 3.46 0.21
CA LEU A 43 7.72 4.62 0.94
C LEU A 43 7.07 5.83 0.27
N SER A 44 6.31 6.61 1.05
CA SER A 44 5.89 7.93 0.56
C SER A 44 7.15 8.61 0.01
N PRO A 45 7.11 9.23 -1.19
CA PRO A 45 8.29 9.89 -1.73
C PRO A 45 8.82 10.75 -0.61
N LEU A 46 10.02 10.43 -0.13
CA LEU A 46 10.65 11.12 0.98
C LEU A 46 10.52 12.59 0.62
N SER A 47 9.74 13.36 1.39
CA SER A 47 9.86 14.80 1.30
C SER A 47 11.34 15.05 1.53
N ASP A 48 12.00 15.69 0.55
CA ASP A 48 13.41 16.11 0.59
C ASP A 48 13.65 17.03 1.80
N ARG A 49 13.58 16.49 3.01
CA ARG A 49 14.17 17.12 4.18
C ARG A 49 15.60 16.66 4.17
N GLY A 50 16.41 17.34 3.36
CA GLY A 50 17.86 17.24 3.38
C GLY A 50 18.36 17.20 4.82
N THR A 51 18.73 16.00 5.29
CA THR A 51 19.21 15.76 6.64
C THR A 51 20.65 15.27 6.59
N ALA A 52 21.53 16.08 6.00
CA ALA A 52 22.96 15.80 6.03
C ALA A 52 23.89 17.04 5.92
N ALA A 53 23.42 18.27 6.19
CA ALA A 53 24.29 19.46 6.06
C ALA A 53 24.40 20.38 7.30
N SER A 54 23.58 20.20 8.34
CA SER A 54 23.56 21.15 9.48
C SER A 54 24.29 20.70 10.75
N LEU A 55 25.12 19.65 10.70
CA LEU A 55 25.90 19.19 11.87
C LEU A 55 27.39 19.55 11.84
N LEU A 56 27.85 20.41 10.92
CA LEU A 56 29.21 20.93 11.03
C LEU A 56 29.23 22.20 11.88
N PRO A 57 29.97 22.23 13.01
CA PRO A 57 30.18 23.46 13.74
C PRO A 57 31.00 24.45 12.88
N PRO A 58 30.79 25.77 13.03
CA PRO A 58 31.55 26.76 12.28
C PRO A 58 33.02 26.67 12.68
N THR A 59 33.90 26.37 11.73
CA THR A 59 35.34 26.59 11.88
C THR A 59 35.58 28.10 11.98
N THR A 60 35.88 28.56 13.19
CA THR A 60 36.37 29.91 13.47
C THR A 60 37.81 30.03 12.93
N ILE A 61 38.06 31.09 12.15
CA ILE A 61 39.40 31.55 11.72
C ILE A 61 40.05 32.31 12.87
#